data_AF-A0AAX3VTK5-F1
#
_entry.id   AF-A0AAX3VTK5-F1
#
_cell.length_a   1.000
_cell.length_b   1.000
_cell.length_c   1.000
_cell.angle_alpha   90.00
_cell.angle_beta   90.00
_cell.angle_gamma   90.00
#
_symmetry.space_group_name_H-M   'P 1'
#
loop_
_entity.id
_entity.type
_entity.pdbx_description
1 polymer ?
#
loop_
_entity_poly.entity_id
_entity_poly.type
_entity_poly.pdbx_seq_one_letter_code
_entity_poly.pdbx_strand_id
1 'polypeptide(L)'
;MSAPKNGGITELLLGLVGFGVIAAVCSAFASSKVATQNADADEAWKKLDGVLSFQLTFYRQSGNTHRVVQVNGTRSDVEAEILKTFNRAGIGNQYSIWTRGDAIDYKRAIHSHRGSNEGKKVGGCLVNRV
;
A
#
# COMPACT_ATOMS: atom_id res chain seq x y z
N MET A 1 62.41 -25.97 6.03
CA MET A 1 61.86 -25.39 4.79
C MET A 1 60.50 -26.03 4.55
N SER A 2 59.49 -25.19 4.29
CA SER A 2 58.10 -25.52 3.91
C SER A 2 57.12 -26.02 4.99
N ALA A 3 56.19 -25.14 5.35
CA ALA A 3 54.90 -25.44 5.95
C ALA A 3 53.87 -25.75 4.84
N PRO A 4 52.82 -26.53 5.14
CA PRO A 4 51.53 -26.33 4.50
C PRO A 4 50.53 -25.69 5.47
N LYS A 5 49.78 -24.73 4.93
CA LYS A 5 48.75 -23.91 5.56
C LYS A 5 47.46 -24.73 5.69
N ASN A 6 46.96 -24.92 6.92
CA ASN A 6 45.57 -25.34 7.15
C ASN A 6 44.74 -24.09 7.50
N GLY A 7 44.46 -23.27 6.49
CA GLY A 7 43.38 -22.29 6.54
C GLY A 7 42.11 -22.97 6.06
N GLY A 8 41.12 -23.15 6.94
CA GLY A 8 39.87 -23.80 6.49
C GLY A 8 38.75 -23.98 7.51
N ILE A 9 38.79 -23.38 8.71
CA ILE A 9 37.70 -23.56 9.70
C ILE A 9 37.23 -22.24 10.33
N THR A 10 37.96 -21.13 10.16
CA THR A 10 37.60 -19.83 10.76
C THR A 10 36.62 -18.98 9.95
N GLU A 11 36.37 -19.27 8.67
CA GLU A 11 35.40 -18.51 7.86
C GLU A 11 33.96 -19.07 7.90
N LEU A 12 33.76 -20.31 8.37
CA LEU A 12 32.43 -20.92 8.37
C LEU A 12 31.54 -20.50 9.57
N LEU A 13 32.12 -19.92 10.63
CA LEU A 13 31.38 -19.57 11.85
C LEU A 13 30.80 -18.14 11.87
N LEU A 14 31.21 -17.27 10.95
CA LEU A 14 30.68 -15.89 10.82
C LEU A 14 29.39 -15.82 9.98
N GLY A 15 29.07 -16.87 9.21
CA GLY A 15 27.89 -16.92 8.34
C GLY A 15 26.56 -17.21 9.04
N LEU A 16 26.57 -17.72 10.27
CA LEU A 16 25.33 -18.18 10.95
C LEU A 16 24.80 -17.22 12.02
N VAL A 17 25.60 -16.28 12.52
CA VAL A 17 25.13 -15.29 13.51
C VAL A 17 24.43 -14.10 12.82
N GLY A 18 24.74 -13.82 11.55
CA GLY A 18 24.19 -12.69 10.80
C GLY A 18 22.75 -12.86 10.30
N PHE A 19 22.23 -14.08 10.20
CA PHE A 19 20.89 -14.32 9.64
C PHE A 19 19.77 -14.30 10.70
N GLY A 20 20.07 -14.61 11.97
CA GLY A 20 19.08 -14.67 13.04
C GLY A 20 18.55 -13.29 13.48
N VAL A 21 19.38 -12.24 13.37
CA VAL A 21 19.02 -10.89 13.82
C VAL A 21 18.15 -10.16 12.79
N ILE A 22 18.28 -10.47 11.49
CA ILE A 22 17.50 -9.81 10.43
C ILE A 22 16.04 -10.27 10.44
N ALA A 23 15.76 -11.53 10.82
CA ALA A 23 14.39 -12.04 10.91
C ALA A 23 13.56 -11.35 12.03
N ALA A 24 14.21 -10.92 13.11
CA ALA A 24 13.54 -10.27 14.23
C ALA A 24 13.11 -8.81 13.91
N VAL A 25 13.89 -8.08 13.10
CA VAL A 25 13.58 -6.67 12.77
C VAL A 25 12.50 -6.56 11.68
N CYS A 26 12.36 -7.56 10.80
CA CYS A 26 11.31 -7.58 9.77
C CYS A 26 9.91 -7.87 10.32
N SER A 27 9.78 -8.27 11.58
CA SER A 27 8.50 -8.69 12.18
C SER A 27 7.73 -7.55 12.87
N ALA A 28 8.32 -6.36 12.98
CA ALA A 28 7.73 -5.22 13.71
C ALA A 28 6.84 -4.31 12.84
N PHE A 29 6.79 -4.49 11.51
CA PHE A 29 5.67 -3.98 10.70
C PHE A 29 4.49 -4.95 10.82
N ALA A 30 4.08 -5.22 12.06
CA ALA A 30 2.77 -5.78 12.33
C ALA A 30 1.77 -4.77 11.75
N SER A 31 1.24 -5.11 10.57
CA SER A 31 0.14 -4.43 9.93
C SER A 31 -0.95 -4.27 10.99
N SER A 32 -1.04 -3.09 11.59
CA SER A 32 -2.14 -2.73 12.46
C SER A 32 -3.38 -3.04 11.66
N LYS A 33 -4.18 -4.01 12.11
CA LYS A 33 -5.46 -4.34 11.51
C LYS A 33 -6.36 -3.12 11.74
N VAL A 34 -6.21 -2.12 10.90
CA VAL A 34 -7.10 -0.98 10.89
C VAL A 34 -8.44 -1.53 10.45
N ALA A 35 -9.43 -1.41 11.33
CA ALA A 35 -10.80 -1.80 11.03
C ALA A 35 -11.23 -1.06 9.75
N THR A 36 -11.53 -1.83 8.71
CA THR A 36 -11.95 -1.32 7.42
C THR A 36 -13.46 -1.51 7.36
N GLN A 37 -14.21 -0.41 7.27
CA GLN A 37 -15.67 -0.43 7.27
C GLN A 37 -16.18 0.20 5.98
N ASN A 38 -17.17 -0.44 5.35
CA ASN A 38 -17.83 0.13 4.17
C ASN A 38 -18.58 1.37 4.65
N ALA A 39 -18.36 2.49 3.99
CA ALA A 39 -18.85 3.79 4.44
C ALA A 39 -19.60 4.49 3.31
N ASP A 40 -20.62 5.23 3.69
CA ASP A 40 -21.16 6.27 2.83
C ASP A 40 -20.08 7.33 2.56
N ALA A 41 -20.07 7.87 1.34
CA ALA A 41 -19.05 8.83 0.93
C ALA A 41 -19.06 10.07 1.84
N ASP A 42 -20.23 10.60 2.16
CA ASP A 42 -20.36 11.81 2.95
C ASP A 42 -19.93 11.60 4.39
N GLU A 43 -20.21 10.42 4.95
CA GLU A 43 -19.73 10.04 6.28
C GLU A 43 -18.21 9.88 6.33
N ALA A 44 -17.61 9.26 5.31
CA ALA A 44 -16.16 9.10 5.22
C ALA A 44 -15.44 10.45 5.15
N TRP A 45 -15.99 11.39 4.36
CA TRP A 45 -15.40 12.71 4.17
C TRP A 45 -15.52 13.65 5.37
N LYS A 46 -16.48 13.44 6.28
CA LYS A 46 -16.54 14.18 7.55
C LYS A 46 -15.26 14.03 8.38
N LYS A 47 -14.54 12.92 8.26
CA LYS A 47 -13.27 12.70 8.98
C LYS A 47 -12.12 13.57 8.46
N LEU A 48 -12.26 14.10 7.25
CA LEU A 48 -11.28 14.94 6.58
C LEU A 48 -11.79 16.39 6.41
N ASP A 49 -12.79 16.79 7.19
CA ASP A 49 -13.36 18.14 7.10
C ASP A 49 -12.31 19.20 7.45
N GLY A 50 -12.31 20.30 6.70
CA GLY A 50 -11.31 21.38 6.81
C GLY A 50 -9.91 21.06 6.28
N VAL A 51 -9.64 19.84 5.81
CA VAL A 51 -8.35 19.50 5.18
C VAL A 51 -8.32 20.03 3.75
N LEU A 52 -7.20 20.64 3.36
CA LEU A 52 -6.98 21.19 2.01
C LEU A 52 -5.79 20.59 1.27
N SER A 53 -5.04 19.68 1.90
CA SER A 53 -3.87 19.01 1.30
C SER A 53 -3.97 17.51 1.54
N PHE A 54 -3.89 16.76 0.45
CA PHE A 54 -4.16 15.33 0.42
C PHE A 54 -3.07 14.58 -0.33
N GLN A 55 -2.70 13.43 0.21
CA GLN A 55 -1.90 12.44 -0.48
C GLN A 55 -2.81 11.31 -0.96
N LEU A 56 -2.79 11.07 -2.26
CA LEU A 56 -3.47 9.97 -2.92
C LEU A 56 -2.48 8.85 -3.23
N THR A 57 -2.58 7.74 -2.52
CA THR A 57 -1.78 6.54 -2.77
C THR A 57 -2.59 5.55 -3.59
N PHE A 58 -2.36 5.56 -4.90
CA PHE A 58 -2.93 4.54 -5.78
C PHE A 58 -2.15 3.24 -5.61
N TYR A 59 -2.86 2.14 -5.41
CA TYR A 59 -2.27 0.83 -5.22
C TYR A 59 -2.84 -0.19 -6.19
N ARG A 60 -2.07 -1.24 -6.46
CA ARG A 60 -2.42 -2.34 -7.33
C ARG A 60 -3.28 -3.36 -6.61
N GLN A 61 -3.94 -4.26 -7.33
CA GLN A 61 -4.72 -5.35 -6.73
C GLN A 61 -3.86 -6.28 -5.85
N SER A 62 -2.54 -6.36 -6.09
CA SER A 62 -1.61 -7.07 -5.20
C SER A 62 -1.31 -6.34 -3.88
N GLY A 63 -1.82 -5.11 -3.69
CA GLY A 63 -1.51 -4.25 -2.55
C GLY A 63 -0.29 -3.35 -2.72
N ASN A 64 0.52 -3.56 -3.76
CA ASN A 64 1.73 -2.74 -3.99
C ASN A 64 1.36 -1.34 -4.47
N THR A 65 2.11 -0.33 -4.03
CA THR A 65 1.96 1.04 -4.53
C THR A 65 2.12 1.09 -6.05
N HIS A 66 1.14 1.70 -6.72
CA HIS A 66 1.19 1.98 -8.15
C HIS A 66 1.79 3.36 -8.41
N ARG A 67 1.28 4.38 -7.72
CA ARG A 67 1.76 5.77 -7.78
C ARG A 67 1.23 6.56 -6.58
N VAL A 68 1.91 7.65 -6.25
CA VAL A 68 1.49 8.62 -5.23
C VAL A 68 1.30 9.98 -5.90
N VAL A 69 0.22 10.69 -5.55
CA VAL A 69 -0.10 12.02 -6.07
C VAL A 69 -0.45 12.93 -4.90
N GLN A 70 0.04 14.17 -4.92
CA GLN A 70 -0.38 15.20 -3.97
C GLN A 70 -1.45 16.07 -4.63
N VAL A 71 -2.53 16.36 -3.89
CA VAL A 71 -3.63 17.20 -4.34
C VAL A 71 -3.88 18.25 -3.27
N ASN A 72 -3.79 19.52 -3.64
CA ASN A 72 -4.21 20.63 -2.80
C ASN A 72 -5.54 21.15 -3.34
N GLY A 73 -6.57 21.17 -2.51
CA GLY A 73 -7.92 21.56 -2.93
C GLY A 73 -9.01 20.94 -2.08
N THR A 74 -10.16 20.73 -2.70
CA THR A 74 -11.39 20.23 -2.07
C THR A 74 -11.57 18.73 -2.28
N ARG A 75 -12.60 18.16 -1.64
CA ARG A 75 -13.09 16.80 -1.94
C ARG A 75 -13.29 16.57 -3.44
N SER A 76 -13.84 17.55 -4.16
CA SER A 76 -14.14 17.41 -5.58
C SER A 76 -12.86 17.23 -6.42
N ASP A 77 -11.80 17.95 -6.08
CA ASP A 77 -10.50 17.86 -6.76
C ASP A 77 -9.85 16.48 -6.53
N VAL A 78 -9.95 15.96 -5.30
CA VAL A 78 -9.49 14.62 -4.95
C VAL A 78 -10.28 13.55 -5.71
N GLU A 79 -11.61 13.61 -5.66
CA GLU A 79 -12.47 12.64 -6.34
C GLU A 79 -12.27 12.69 -7.86
N ALA A 80 -12.03 13.86 -8.45
CA ALA A 80 -11.73 13.99 -9.87
C ALA A 80 -10.45 13.24 -10.28
N GLU A 81 -9.37 13.34 -9.51
CA GLU A 81 -8.12 12.62 -9.81
C GLU A 81 -8.26 11.11 -9.59
N ILE A 82 -9.06 10.68 -8.59
CA ILE A 82 -9.40 9.27 -8.38
C ILE A 82 -10.18 8.73 -9.59
N LEU A 83 -11.28 9.38 -9.96
CA LEU A 83 -12.15 8.97 -11.06
C LEU A 83 -11.42 8.92 -12.39
N LYS A 84 -10.56 9.91 -12.67
CA LYS A 84 -9.69 9.92 -13.85
C LYS A 84 -8.80 8.68 -13.92
N THR A 85 -8.23 8.27 -12.79
CA THR A 85 -7.40 7.05 -12.72
C THR A 85 -8.24 5.79 -12.90
N PHE A 86 -9.39 5.74 -12.23
CA PHE A 86 -10.29 4.60 -12.25
C PHE A 86 -10.89 4.37 -13.63
N ASN A 87 -11.23 5.44 -14.35
CA ASN A 87 -11.69 5.36 -15.74
C ASN A 87 -10.60 4.78 -16.66
N ARG A 88 -9.35 5.26 -16.55
CA ARG A 88 -8.21 4.71 -17.31
C ARG A 88 -7.93 3.25 -17.00
N ALA A 89 -8.24 2.81 -15.77
CA ALA A 89 -8.06 1.43 -15.32
C ALA A 89 -9.28 0.53 -15.54
N GLY A 90 -10.33 1.02 -16.22
CA GLY A 90 -11.57 0.29 -16.46
C GLY A 90 -12.37 -0.08 -15.20
N ILE A 91 -12.23 0.70 -14.12
CA ILE A 91 -13.03 0.58 -12.89
C ILE A 91 -14.34 1.35 -13.05
N GLY A 92 -14.27 2.58 -13.59
CA GLY A 92 -15.42 3.49 -13.62
C GLY A 92 -16.01 3.69 -12.23
N ASN A 93 -17.32 3.47 -12.10
CA ASN A 93 -18.08 3.59 -10.85
C ASN A 93 -18.15 2.28 -10.05
N GLN A 94 -17.38 1.25 -10.43
CA GLN A 94 -17.38 -0.07 -9.77
C GLN A 94 -16.37 -0.12 -8.61
N TYR A 95 -16.54 0.77 -7.64
CA TYR A 95 -15.73 0.82 -6.43
C TYR A 95 -16.62 0.97 -5.19
N SER A 96 -16.05 0.62 -4.04
CA SER A 96 -16.65 0.82 -2.73
C SER A 96 -15.73 1.72 -1.92
N ILE A 97 -16.32 2.54 -1.07
CA ILE A 97 -15.58 3.45 -0.20
C ILE A 97 -15.51 2.80 1.17
N TRP A 98 -14.32 2.80 1.73
CA TRP A 98 -14.07 2.31 3.08
C TRP A 98 -13.38 3.40 3.88
N THR A 99 -13.56 3.38 5.20
CA THR A 99 -12.69 4.16 6.08
C THR A 99 -11.65 3.25 6.72
N ARG A 100 -10.42 3.75 6.81
CA ARG A 100 -9.27 3.08 7.40
C ARG A 100 -8.59 4.03 8.38
N GLY A 101 -9.08 4.07 9.62
CA GLY A 101 -8.64 5.05 10.61
C GLY A 101 -9.07 6.46 10.18
N ASP A 102 -8.09 7.34 9.99
CA ASP A 102 -8.28 8.71 9.48
C ASP A 102 -8.20 8.80 7.94
N ALA A 103 -8.11 7.66 7.25
CA ALA A 103 -8.00 7.61 5.80
C ALA A 103 -9.30 7.12 5.14
N ILE A 104 -9.48 7.49 3.87
CA ILE A 104 -10.57 7.01 3.02
C ILE A 104 -9.96 6.10 1.94
N ASP A 105 -10.46 4.88 1.80
CA ASP A 105 -9.99 3.90 0.82
C ASP A 105 -11.06 3.68 -0.25
N TYR A 106 -10.78 4.14 -1.46
CA TYR A 106 -11.57 3.86 -2.64
C TYR A 106 -11.07 2.55 -3.25
N LYS A 107 -11.84 1.48 -3.13
CA LYS A 107 -11.40 0.14 -3.52
C LYS A 107 -12.31 -0.47 -4.58
N ARG A 108 -11.73 -1.08 -5.62
CA ARG A 108 -12.47 -1.80 -6.66
C ARG A 108 -13.39 -2.86 -6.02
N ALA A 109 -14.68 -2.87 -6.41
CA ALA A 109 -15.68 -3.76 -5.84
C ALA A 109 -15.56 -5.22 -6.33
N ILE A 110 -15.18 -5.41 -7.60
CA ILE A 110 -15.11 -6.74 -8.23
C ILE A 110 -13.65 -7.11 -8.50
N HIS A 111 -13.19 -8.20 -7.91
CA HIS A 111 -11.99 -8.95 -8.33
C HIS A 111 -12.36 -9.97 -9.40
N SER A 112 -11.63 -10.02 -10.52
CA SER A 112 -11.88 -10.95 -11.63
C SER A 112 -10.73 -11.95 -11.69
N HIS A 113 -10.74 -12.91 -10.77
CA HIS A 113 -9.68 -13.89 -10.58
C HIS A 113 -9.19 -14.51 -11.90
N ARG A 114 -7.96 -14.17 -12.32
CA ARG A 114 -7.01 -15.06 -13.04
C ARG A 114 -5.66 -14.37 -13.33
N GLY A 115 -4.65 -14.76 -12.55
CA GLY A 115 -3.23 -14.70 -12.94
C GLY A 115 -2.41 -13.49 -12.48
N SER A 116 -1.08 -13.61 -12.56
CA SER A 116 -0.11 -12.59 -12.11
C SER A 116 -0.28 -11.21 -12.78
N ASN A 117 -0.90 -11.17 -13.95
CA ASN A 117 -1.23 -9.94 -14.67
C ASN A 117 -2.40 -9.18 -14.04
N GLU A 118 -3.30 -9.84 -13.32
CA GLU A 118 -4.38 -9.18 -12.58
C GLU A 118 -3.81 -8.38 -11.40
N GLY A 119 -2.90 -8.97 -10.62
CA GLY A 119 -2.27 -8.29 -9.49
C GLY A 119 -1.53 -6.99 -9.86
N LYS A 120 -1.17 -6.79 -11.14
CA LYS A 120 -0.52 -5.57 -11.64
C LYS A 120 -1.50 -4.42 -11.91
N LYS A 121 -2.81 -4.69 -12.01
CA LYS A 121 -3.86 -3.70 -12.29
C LYS A 121 -4.11 -2.82 -11.07
N VAL A 122 -4.66 -1.63 -11.30
CA VAL A 122 -5.10 -0.73 -10.22
C VAL A 122 -6.20 -1.40 -9.40
N GLY A 123 -5.98 -1.45 -8.08
CA GLY A 123 -6.88 -2.03 -7.08
C GLY A 123 -7.66 -0.98 -6.31
N GLY A 124 -7.08 0.21 -6.07
CA GLY A 124 -7.75 1.29 -5.36
C GLY A 124 -6.88 2.52 -5.15
N CYS A 125 -7.37 3.43 -4.32
CA CYS A 125 -6.71 4.66 -3.91
C CYS A 125 -6.98 4.92 -2.43
N LEU A 126 -5.92 5.07 -1.65
CA LEU A 126 -5.99 5.52 -0.27
C LEU A 126 -5.78 7.04 -0.22
N VAL A 127 -6.74 7.75 0.37
CA VAL A 127 -6.72 9.20 0.60
C VAL A 127 -6.29 9.45 2.04
N ASN A 128 -5.19 10.18 2.20
CA ASN A 128 -4.69 10.65 3.48
C ASN A 128 -4.60 12.17 3.49
N ARG A 129 -4.81 12.78 4.66
CA ARG A 129 -4.38 14.17 4.91
C ARG A 129 -2.85 14.23 4.93
N VAL A 130 -2.30 15.37 4.50
CA VAL A 130 -0.88 15.72 4.62
C VAL A 130 -0.66 16.61 5.82
#